data_AF-I4AMP4-F1
#
_entry.id   AF-I4AMP4-F1
#
_cell.length_a   1.000
_cell.length_b   1.000
_cell.length_c   1.000
_cell.angle_alpha   90.00
_cell.angle_beta   90.00
_cell.angle_gamma   90.00
#
_symmetry.space_group_name_H-M   'P 1'
#
loop_
_entity.id
_entity.type
_entity.pdbx_description
1 polymer ?
#
loop_
_entity_poly.entity_id
_entity_poly.type
_entity_poly.pdbx_seq_one_letter_code
_entity_poly.pdbx_strand_id
1 'polypeptide(L)'
;MIHFTKITALLLFTFFLQINNSFAQNDSTNLEIVITEDNYEQDSSINTENINEAIVIVDSTISPIDSTRKLTRPSKSLAQLEGEYAPYSITAANVGNFEPEELEARFLALQDVRRHLRLNIRWRSAYGANEDDLKGENALMNKLRIAMAFAEINAKEERKRRADLAIKNLLNTAPEDMYDKETLKLNNPDLINTLKENIFYSSKFSDFNSVALGTVLPNCEKFGLHPHTRATGYRLGIGDHTDKYNLLILRLHTGEIKAFLWDDVYAKIVDVM
;
A
#
# COMPACT_ATOMS: atom_id res chain seq x y z
N MET A 1 3.77 -49.80 -12.02
CA MET A 1 3.39 -48.98 -10.85
C MET A 1 4.35 -47.80 -10.78
N ILE A 2 3.89 -46.65 -10.30
CA ILE A 2 4.54 -45.31 -10.35
C ILE A 2 4.15 -44.51 -11.61
N HIS A 3 2.93 -43.95 -11.61
CA HIS A 3 2.66 -42.67 -12.28
C HIS A 3 1.42 -41.91 -11.77
N PHE A 4 0.94 -42.20 -10.55
CA PHE A 4 -0.31 -41.61 -10.04
C PHE A 4 -0.16 -40.51 -8.98
N THR A 5 1.05 -40.18 -8.53
CA THR A 5 1.27 -39.26 -7.40
C THR A 5 1.61 -37.82 -7.77
N LYS A 6 1.89 -37.50 -9.05
CA LYS A 6 2.28 -36.13 -9.46
C LYS A 6 1.12 -35.26 -9.96
N ILE A 7 -0.03 -35.86 -10.29
CA ILE A 7 -1.16 -35.13 -10.88
C ILE A 7 -2.06 -34.50 -9.79
N THR A 8 -2.11 -35.09 -8.60
CA THR A 8 -2.91 -34.58 -7.46
C THR A 8 -2.33 -33.33 -6.81
N ALA A 9 -1.01 -33.12 -6.85
CA ALA A 9 -0.37 -31.91 -6.29
C ALA A 9 -0.60 -30.67 -7.17
N LEU A 10 -0.74 -30.83 -8.49
CA LEU A 10 -0.91 -29.72 -9.43
C LEU A 10 -2.36 -29.16 -9.43
N LEU A 11 -3.34 -30.01 -9.11
CA LEU A 11 -4.75 -29.63 -9.00
C LEU A 11 -5.10 -28.90 -7.68
N LEU A 12 -4.38 -29.17 -6.59
CA LEU A 12 -4.58 -28.44 -5.34
C LEU A 12 -3.97 -27.02 -5.37
N PHE A 13 -2.90 -26.80 -6.15
CA PHE A 13 -2.25 -25.49 -6.23
C PHE A 13 -3.03 -24.49 -7.09
N THR A 14 -3.76 -24.96 -8.09
CA THR A 14 -4.60 -24.12 -8.96
C THR A 14 -5.91 -23.72 -8.29
N PHE A 15 -6.42 -24.50 -7.33
CA PHE A 15 -7.63 -24.14 -6.58
C PHE A 15 -7.41 -23.03 -5.55
N PHE A 16 -6.19 -22.90 -4.99
CA PHE A 16 -5.87 -21.80 -4.06
C PHE A 16 -5.67 -20.44 -4.75
N LEU A 17 -5.31 -20.43 -6.04
CA LEU A 17 -5.14 -19.18 -6.80
C LEU A 17 -6.45 -18.56 -7.27
N GLN A 18 -7.53 -19.34 -7.43
CA GLN A 18 -8.81 -18.79 -7.87
C GLN A 18 -9.67 -18.18 -6.75
N ILE A 19 -9.40 -18.49 -5.47
CA ILE A 19 -10.16 -17.91 -4.36
C ILE A 19 -9.70 -16.47 -4.03
N ASN A 20 -8.47 -16.09 -4.41
CA ASN A 20 -7.97 -14.74 -4.16
C ASN A 20 -8.40 -13.67 -5.18
N ASN A 21 -8.91 -14.06 -6.36
CA ASN A 21 -9.27 -13.10 -7.41
C ASN A 21 -10.74 -12.65 -7.42
N SER A 22 -11.56 -13.10 -6.47
CA SER A 22 -13.00 -12.74 -6.42
C SER A 22 -13.42 -11.90 -5.21
N PHE A 23 -12.48 -11.38 -4.41
CA PHE A 23 -12.78 -10.50 -3.28
C PHE A 23 -12.23 -9.07 -3.39
N ALA A 24 -11.74 -8.67 -4.57
CA ALA A 24 -11.48 -7.27 -4.89
C ALA A 24 -12.73 -6.59 -5.48
N GLN A 25 -13.88 -6.74 -4.82
CA GLN A 25 -15.02 -5.85 -5.06
C GLN A 25 -14.89 -4.66 -4.11
N ASN A 26 -14.19 -3.63 -4.60
CA ASN A 26 -14.54 -2.22 -4.47
C ASN A 26 -15.31 -1.79 -3.20
N ASP A 27 -14.73 -1.97 -2.03
CA ASP A 27 -15.12 -1.24 -0.81
C ASP A 27 -14.12 -0.10 -0.58
N SER A 28 -14.09 0.86 -1.50
CA SER A 28 -13.53 2.18 -1.22
C SER A 28 -14.51 2.91 -0.30
N THR A 29 -14.51 2.60 0.99
CA THR A 29 -15.05 3.54 1.98
C THR A 29 -14.13 4.75 1.98
N ASN A 30 -14.60 5.86 1.39
CA ASN A 30 -14.00 7.17 1.60
C ASN A 30 -14.00 7.43 3.12
N LEU A 31 -12.86 7.22 3.76
CA LEU A 31 -12.61 7.71 5.12
C LEU A 31 -12.35 9.20 5.00
N GLU A 32 -13.41 10.00 5.04
CA GLU A 32 -13.28 11.44 5.27
C GLU A 32 -13.04 11.62 6.78
N ILE A 33 -11.78 11.86 7.15
CA ILE A 33 -11.40 12.24 8.51
C ILE A 33 -11.60 13.75 8.58
N VAL A 34 -12.74 14.19 9.11
CA VAL A 34 -12.94 15.60 9.46
C VAL A 34 -12.35 15.81 10.84
N ILE A 35 -11.22 16.52 10.90
CA ILE A 35 -10.65 17.04 12.15
C ILE A 35 -11.38 18.36 12.43
N THR A 36 -12.29 18.36 13.40
CA THR A 36 -12.87 19.61 13.90
C THR A 36 -11.95 20.16 14.97
N GLU A 37 -11.21 21.22 14.65
CA GLU A 37 -10.65 22.11 15.66
C GLU A 37 -11.81 22.91 16.26
N ASP A 38 -12.14 22.66 17.53
CA ASP A 38 -13.01 23.53 18.28
C ASP A 38 -12.29 24.88 18.45
N ASN A 39 -12.66 25.84 17.61
CA ASN A 39 -12.25 27.23 17.75
C ASN A 39 -12.85 27.82 19.03
N TYR A 40 -12.10 27.75 20.12
CA TYR A 40 -12.24 28.69 21.22
C TYR A 40 -11.17 29.77 21.06
N GLU A 41 -11.62 31.00 20.76
CA GLU A 41 -10.79 32.19 20.80
C GLU A 41 -10.21 32.38 22.21
N GLN A 42 -8.87 32.46 22.24
CA GLN A 42 -8.05 33.29 23.11
C GLN A 42 -8.10 33.04 24.64
N ASP A 43 -7.14 32.26 25.14
CA ASP A 43 -6.12 32.80 26.05
C ASP A 43 -4.95 31.83 26.28
N SER A 44 -3.77 32.41 26.40
CA SER A 44 -2.48 31.75 26.54
C SER A 44 -2.33 30.98 27.86
N SER A 45 -2.31 29.65 27.80
CA SER A 45 -1.42 28.81 28.62
C SER A 45 -1.37 27.39 28.05
N ILE A 46 -0.15 26.91 27.76
CA ILE A 46 0.09 25.55 27.28
C ILE A 46 -0.08 24.61 28.47
N ASN A 47 -1.17 23.86 28.49
CA ASN A 47 -1.32 22.63 29.27
C ASN A 47 -1.63 21.49 28.30
N THR A 48 -0.60 20.68 28.02
CA THR A 48 -0.64 19.48 27.18
C THR A 48 -1.19 18.28 27.95
N GLU A 49 -2.41 18.39 28.48
CA GLU A 49 -3.14 17.25 29.05
C GLU A 49 -4.63 17.35 28.68
N ASN A 50 -5.16 16.27 28.10
CA ASN A 50 -6.53 16.08 27.60
C ASN A 50 -6.90 16.71 26.25
N ILE A 51 -6.50 16.03 25.18
CA ILE A 51 -7.26 16.06 23.93
C ILE A 51 -8.21 14.84 23.96
N ASN A 52 -9.46 15.07 24.38
CA ASN A 52 -10.54 14.10 24.20
C ASN A 52 -11.13 14.29 22.79
N GLU A 53 -10.49 13.73 21.78
CA GLU A 53 -10.99 13.71 20.40
C GLU A 53 -12.12 12.66 20.26
N ALA A 54 -13.36 13.13 20.11
CA ALA A 54 -14.50 12.28 19.76
C ALA A 54 -14.66 12.22 18.23
N ILE A 55 -14.17 11.14 17.61
CA ILE A 55 -14.35 10.90 16.17
C ILE A 55 -15.74 10.29 15.93
N VAL A 56 -16.71 11.09 15.48
CA VAL A 56 -18.04 10.62 15.05
C VAL A 56 -18.02 10.34 13.54
N ILE A 57 -18.27 9.08 13.14
CA ILE A 57 -18.49 8.71 11.73
C ILE A 57 -19.91 8.17 11.60
N VAL A 58 -20.73 8.83 10.78
CA VAL A 58 -22.08 8.39 10.38
C VAL A 58 -21.98 7.74 9.01
N ASP A 59 -22.37 6.47 8.89
CA ASP A 59 -22.36 5.72 7.63
C ASP A 59 -23.80 5.44 7.16
N SER A 60 -24.16 5.94 5.98
CA SER A 60 -25.53 6.09 5.45
C SER A 60 -25.92 5.01 4.43
N THR A 61 -25.49 3.76 4.62
CA THR A 61 -25.70 2.65 3.67
C THR A 61 -26.77 1.64 4.09
N ILE A 62 -27.83 2.05 4.80
CA ILE A 62 -28.84 1.13 5.32
C ILE A 62 -30.01 0.98 4.34
N SER A 63 -30.09 -0.19 3.66
CA SER A 63 -31.35 -0.70 3.09
C SER A 63 -31.95 -1.74 4.05
N PRO A 64 -33.20 -1.59 4.51
CA PRO A 64 -33.77 -2.40 5.58
C PRO A 64 -34.57 -3.58 5.05
N ILE A 65 -33.98 -4.51 4.28
CA ILE A 65 -34.73 -5.70 3.81
C ILE A 65 -33.81 -6.92 3.73
N ASP A 66 -33.68 -7.67 4.84
CA ASP A 66 -33.78 -9.15 4.85
C ASP A 66 -33.73 -9.67 6.31
N SER A 67 -34.87 -9.62 7.02
CA SER A 67 -34.96 -9.91 8.46
C SER A 67 -35.05 -11.40 8.83
N THR A 68 -34.85 -12.33 7.89
CA THR A 68 -35.03 -13.77 8.14
C THR A 68 -33.74 -14.60 8.12
N ARG A 69 -32.62 -14.04 7.67
CA ARG A 69 -31.32 -14.73 7.72
C ARG A 69 -30.70 -14.59 9.11
N LYS A 70 -30.71 -15.68 9.89
CA LYS A 70 -29.91 -15.78 11.13
C LYS A 70 -28.44 -15.51 10.78
N LEU A 71 -27.85 -14.51 11.41
CA LEU A 71 -26.42 -14.25 11.26
C LEU A 71 -25.63 -15.40 11.89
N THR A 72 -24.65 -15.92 11.16
CA THR A 72 -23.75 -16.95 11.67
C THR A 72 -22.90 -16.36 12.80
N ARG A 73 -22.83 -17.07 13.93
CA ARG A 73 -21.96 -16.68 15.05
C ARG A 73 -20.50 -16.71 14.58
N PRO A 74 -19.73 -15.62 14.76
CA PRO A 74 -18.32 -15.63 14.40
C PRO A 74 -17.53 -16.57 15.31
N SER A 75 -16.42 -17.09 14.80
CA SER A 75 -15.60 -18.11 15.45
C SER A 75 -14.63 -17.55 16.50
N LYS A 76 -14.18 -16.30 16.34
CA LYS A 76 -13.16 -15.68 17.19
C LYS A 76 -13.80 -14.94 18.37
N SER A 77 -13.36 -15.22 19.59
CA SER A 77 -13.74 -14.47 20.79
C SER A 77 -13.02 -13.12 20.87
N LEU A 78 -13.52 -12.21 21.72
CA LEU A 78 -12.84 -10.93 21.97
C LEU A 78 -11.39 -11.14 22.44
N ALA A 79 -11.16 -12.03 23.40
CA ALA A 79 -9.81 -12.34 23.91
C ALA A 79 -8.87 -12.88 22.83
N GLN A 80 -9.39 -13.67 21.88
CA GLN A 80 -8.60 -14.13 20.73
C GLN A 80 -8.21 -12.96 19.82
N LEU A 81 -9.16 -12.06 19.53
CA LEU A 81 -8.90 -10.87 18.72
C LEU A 81 -7.92 -9.90 19.39
N GLU A 82 -7.97 -9.76 20.72
CA GLU A 82 -6.98 -8.98 21.48
C GLU A 82 -5.59 -9.61 21.39
N GLY A 83 -5.50 -10.93 21.48
CA GLY A 83 -4.25 -11.67 21.30
C GLY A 83 -3.68 -11.53 19.88
N GLU A 84 -4.53 -11.53 18.86
CA GLU A 84 -4.14 -11.29 17.47
C GLU A 84 -3.73 -9.82 17.23
N TYR A 85 -4.39 -8.86 17.89
CA TYR A 85 -4.03 -7.44 17.80
C TYR A 85 -2.66 -7.11 18.43
N ALA A 86 -2.38 -7.67 19.61
CA ALA A 86 -1.23 -7.29 20.44
C ALA A 86 0.13 -7.22 19.69
N PRO A 87 0.57 -8.24 18.93
CA PRO A 87 1.87 -8.22 18.25
C PRO A 87 1.95 -7.17 17.13
N TYR A 88 0.81 -6.76 16.57
CA TYR A 88 0.72 -5.79 15.48
C TYR A 88 0.37 -4.37 15.97
N SER A 89 0.24 -4.17 17.28
CA SER A 89 -0.10 -2.86 17.85
C SER A 89 0.95 -1.79 17.51
N ILE A 90 0.46 -0.67 16.97
CA ILE A 90 1.27 0.50 16.61
C ILE A 90 0.70 1.70 17.36
N THR A 91 1.62 2.51 17.91
CA THR A 91 1.33 3.75 18.62
C THR A 91 2.32 4.82 18.17
N ALA A 92 2.04 6.08 18.52
CA ALA A 92 2.97 7.18 18.28
C ALA A 92 4.38 6.92 18.84
N ALA A 93 4.49 6.17 19.95
CA ALA A 93 5.77 5.91 20.61
C ALA A 93 6.63 4.85 19.92
N ASN A 94 6.03 3.95 19.13
CA ASN A 94 6.76 2.83 18.52
C ASN A 94 6.77 2.85 16.99
N VAL A 95 5.96 3.70 16.34
CA VAL A 95 5.80 3.70 14.88
C VAL A 95 7.12 3.94 14.14
N GLY A 96 8.02 4.76 14.70
CA GLY A 96 9.34 5.04 14.13
C GLY A 96 10.34 3.88 14.22
N ASN A 97 9.99 2.77 14.87
CA ASN A 97 10.85 1.58 14.97
C ASN A 97 10.64 0.58 13.84
N PHE A 98 9.70 0.85 12.92
CA PHE A 98 9.30 -0.10 11.88
C PHE A 98 9.61 0.45 10.50
N GLU A 99 10.09 -0.43 9.63
CA GLU A 99 10.26 -0.11 8.21
C GLU A 99 8.89 -0.01 7.49
N PRO A 100 8.78 0.71 6.37
CA PRO A 100 7.51 0.87 5.65
C PRO A 100 6.82 -0.46 5.29
N GLU A 101 7.60 -1.47 4.88
CA GLU A 101 7.08 -2.81 4.56
C GLU A 101 6.53 -3.52 5.79
N GLU A 102 7.16 -3.34 6.95
CA GLU A 102 6.67 -3.88 8.21
C GLU A 102 5.37 -3.19 8.65
N LEU A 103 5.29 -1.86 8.48
CA LEU A 103 4.07 -1.09 8.73
C LEU A 103 2.92 -1.52 7.83
N GLU A 104 3.17 -1.76 6.54
CA GLU A 104 2.19 -2.28 5.59
C GLU A 104 1.71 -3.69 5.96
N ALA A 105 2.64 -4.59 6.32
CA ALA A 105 2.28 -5.93 6.77
C ALA A 105 1.44 -5.90 8.06
N ARG A 106 1.79 -5.04 9.01
CA ARG A 106 1.01 -4.79 10.24
C ARG A 106 -0.37 -4.26 9.92
N PHE A 107 -0.49 -3.29 9.00
CA PHE A 107 -1.78 -2.76 8.57
C PHE A 107 -2.71 -3.85 8.02
N LEU A 108 -2.20 -4.74 7.17
CA LEU A 108 -2.97 -5.87 6.63
C LEU A 108 -3.42 -6.85 7.72
N ALA A 109 -2.55 -7.16 8.68
CA ALA A 109 -2.91 -8.00 9.82
C ALA A 109 -4.02 -7.35 10.67
N LEU A 110 -3.91 -6.04 10.95
CA LEU A 110 -4.91 -5.28 11.71
C LEU A 110 -6.26 -5.17 10.95
N GLN A 111 -6.25 -5.10 9.61
CA GLN A 111 -7.47 -5.14 8.80
C GLN A 111 -8.23 -6.45 8.99
N ASP A 112 -7.54 -7.59 9.07
CA ASP A 112 -8.18 -8.89 9.31
C ASP A 112 -8.83 -8.95 10.69
N VAL A 113 -8.12 -8.51 11.74
CA VAL A 113 -8.67 -8.42 13.10
C VAL A 113 -9.91 -7.50 13.13
N ARG A 114 -9.83 -6.34 12.49
CA ARG A 114 -10.96 -5.39 12.37
C ARG A 114 -12.16 -6.02 11.68
N ARG A 115 -11.95 -6.79 10.61
CA ARG A 115 -13.02 -7.49 9.89
C ARG A 115 -13.74 -8.47 10.81
N HIS A 116 -13.00 -9.30 11.54
CA HIS A 116 -13.58 -10.24 12.49
C HIS A 116 -14.31 -9.54 13.64
N LEU A 117 -13.74 -8.47 14.18
CA LEU A 117 -14.36 -7.69 15.25
C LEU A 117 -15.67 -7.04 14.79
N ARG A 118 -15.73 -6.48 13.57
CA ARG A 118 -16.95 -5.92 13.00
C ARG A 118 -18.06 -6.98 12.88
N LEU A 119 -17.70 -8.20 12.49
CA LEU A 119 -18.65 -9.32 12.45
C LEU A 119 -19.15 -9.69 13.85
N ASN A 120 -18.28 -9.68 14.86
CA ASN A 120 -18.66 -9.90 16.27
C ASN A 120 -19.65 -8.86 16.77
N ILE A 121 -19.33 -7.58 16.60
CA ILE A 121 -20.20 -6.46 16.99
C ILE A 121 -21.56 -6.61 16.30
N ARG A 122 -21.57 -6.75 14.97
CA ARG A 122 -22.81 -6.88 14.18
C ARG A 122 -23.66 -8.05 14.64
N TRP A 123 -23.04 -9.21 14.86
CA TRP A 123 -23.75 -10.40 15.33
C TRP A 123 -24.35 -10.14 16.71
N ARG A 124 -23.56 -9.70 17.69
CA ARG A 124 -24.03 -9.45 19.06
C ARG A 124 -25.14 -8.39 19.11
N SER A 125 -25.01 -7.28 18.37
CA SER A 125 -26.06 -6.25 18.28
C SER A 125 -27.36 -6.81 17.71
N ALA A 126 -27.31 -7.65 16.68
CA ALA A 126 -28.50 -8.27 16.09
C ALA A 126 -29.23 -9.24 17.06
N TYR A 127 -28.53 -9.74 18.07
CA TYR A 127 -29.06 -10.62 19.10
C TYR A 127 -29.26 -9.92 20.46
N GLY A 128 -29.35 -8.58 20.46
CA GLY A 128 -29.83 -7.80 21.61
C GLY A 128 -28.75 -7.27 22.56
N ALA A 129 -27.47 -7.36 22.20
CA ALA A 129 -26.42 -6.70 22.98
C ALA A 129 -26.54 -5.17 22.88
N ASN A 130 -26.46 -4.48 24.02
CA ASN A 130 -26.45 -3.02 24.10
C ASN A 130 -25.01 -2.47 24.04
N GLU A 131 -24.85 -1.15 24.19
CA GLU A 131 -23.53 -0.51 24.15
C GLU A 131 -22.60 -0.94 25.29
N ASP A 132 -23.15 -1.13 26.49
CA ASP A 132 -22.39 -1.62 27.65
C ASP A 132 -21.87 -3.05 27.44
N ASP A 133 -22.69 -3.92 26.84
CA ASP A 133 -22.33 -5.30 26.49
C ASP A 133 -21.18 -5.36 25.47
N LEU A 134 -21.06 -4.31 24.63
CA LEU A 134 -20.11 -4.19 23.51
C LEU A 134 -18.91 -3.30 23.84
N LYS A 135 -18.81 -2.81 25.08
CA LYS A 135 -17.76 -1.87 25.49
C LYS A 135 -16.34 -2.37 25.18
N GLY A 136 -16.09 -3.67 25.41
CA GLY A 136 -14.79 -4.30 25.12
C GLY A 136 -14.48 -4.32 23.62
N GLU A 137 -15.43 -4.75 22.79
CA GLU A 137 -15.29 -4.73 21.34
C GLU A 137 -15.10 -3.32 20.79
N ASN A 138 -15.87 -2.34 21.28
CA ASN A 138 -15.75 -0.95 20.85
C ASN A 138 -14.39 -0.36 21.23
N ALA A 139 -13.88 -0.67 22.42
CA ALA A 139 -12.55 -0.27 22.85
C ALA A 139 -11.45 -0.87 21.95
N LEU A 140 -11.55 -2.16 21.59
CA LEU A 140 -10.62 -2.79 20.65
C LEU A 140 -10.74 -2.20 19.24
N MET A 141 -11.96 -1.88 18.79
CA MET A 141 -12.19 -1.24 17.49
C MET A 141 -11.49 0.12 17.41
N ASN A 142 -11.56 0.93 18.47
CA ASN A 142 -10.85 2.21 18.53
C ASN A 142 -9.33 2.03 18.51
N LYS A 143 -8.78 1.08 19.29
CA LYS A 143 -7.36 0.73 19.25
C LYS A 143 -6.88 0.29 17.86
N LEU A 144 -7.69 -0.51 17.16
CA LEU A 144 -7.42 -0.96 15.79
C LEU A 144 -7.38 0.22 14.81
N ARG A 145 -8.38 1.11 14.87
CA ARG A 145 -8.46 2.30 14.01
C ARG A 145 -7.22 3.18 14.16
N ILE A 146 -6.81 3.45 15.40
CA ILE A 146 -5.62 4.27 15.68
C ILE A 146 -4.35 3.59 15.18
N ALA A 147 -4.15 2.30 15.48
CA ALA A 147 -2.97 1.56 15.06
C ALA A 147 -2.86 1.47 13.52
N MET A 148 -3.98 1.22 12.84
CA MET A 148 -4.05 1.20 11.38
C MET A 148 -3.73 2.57 10.78
N ALA A 149 -4.24 3.66 11.36
CA ALA A 149 -3.94 5.01 10.90
C ALA A 149 -2.45 5.33 11.02
N PHE A 150 -1.82 5.00 12.16
CA PHE A 150 -0.38 5.16 12.31
C PHE A 150 0.40 4.36 11.27
N ALA A 151 0.04 3.10 11.07
CA ALA A 151 0.68 2.22 10.09
C ALA A 151 0.62 2.80 8.67
N GLU A 152 -0.58 3.16 8.22
CA GLU A 152 -0.81 3.61 6.85
C GLU A 152 -0.17 4.96 6.57
N ILE A 153 -0.35 5.94 7.46
CA ILE A 153 0.17 7.29 7.28
C ILE A 153 1.70 7.26 7.29
N ASN A 154 2.32 6.62 8.29
CA ASN A 154 3.78 6.62 8.41
C ASN A 154 4.45 5.82 7.30
N ALA A 155 3.86 4.69 6.86
CA ALA A 155 4.39 3.96 5.71
C ALA A 155 4.38 4.82 4.44
N LYS A 156 3.26 5.51 4.16
CA LYS A 156 3.13 6.40 3.00
C LYS A 156 4.09 7.59 3.07
N GLU A 157 4.19 8.24 4.22
CA GLU A 157 5.07 9.39 4.42
C GLU A 157 6.54 9.01 4.30
N GLU A 158 6.95 7.90 4.88
CA GLU A 158 8.33 7.43 4.82
C GLU A 158 8.70 6.98 3.40
N ARG A 159 7.82 6.25 2.69
CA ARG A 159 8.04 5.93 1.28
C ARG A 159 8.13 7.20 0.42
N LYS A 160 7.26 8.19 0.66
CA LYS A 160 7.31 9.49 -0.03
C LYS A 160 8.65 10.20 0.24
N ARG A 161 9.09 10.25 1.49
CA ARG A 161 10.39 10.86 1.88
C ARG A 161 11.56 10.17 1.19
N ARG A 162 11.58 8.83 1.16
CA ARG A 162 12.59 8.03 0.45
C ARG A 162 12.57 8.29 -1.05
N ALA A 163 11.38 8.37 -1.65
CA ALA A 163 11.21 8.66 -3.07
C ALA A 163 11.74 10.05 -3.44
N ASP A 164 11.33 11.09 -2.71
CA ASP A 164 11.71 12.47 -2.97
C ASP A 164 13.24 12.65 -2.77
N LEU A 165 13.82 12.00 -1.76
CA LEU A 165 15.27 11.98 -1.54
C LEU A 165 16.00 11.25 -2.67
N ALA A 166 15.51 10.09 -3.10
CA ALA A 166 16.12 9.32 -4.18
C ALA A 166 16.06 10.08 -5.52
N ILE A 167 14.94 10.75 -5.83
CA ILE A 167 14.81 11.62 -7.00
C ILE A 167 15.84 12.76 -6.91
N LYS A 168 15.94 13.42 -5.75
CA LYS A 168 16.92 14.49 -5.54
C LYS A 168 18.35 13.98 -5.73
N ASN A 169 18.68 12.81 -5.19
CA ASN A 169 20.01 12.23 -5.34
C ASN A 169 20.30 11.92 -6.81
N LEU A 170 19.34 11.31 -7.52
CA LEU A 170 19.46 11.01 -8.94
C LEU A 170 19.78 12.27 -9.77
N LEU A 171 19.05 13.36 -9.55
CA LEU A 171 19.23 14.61 -10.30
C LEU A 171 20.58 15.30 -10.02
N ASN A 172 21.24 14.96 -8.91
CA ASN A 172 22.56 15.49 -8.55
C ASN A 172 23.70 14.51 -8.83
N THR A 173 23.39 13.30 -9.33
CA THR A 173 24.40 12.28 -9.63
C THR A 173 24.89 12.48 -11.06
N ALA A 174 26.22 12.44 -11.27
CA ALA A 174 26.79 12.51 -12.61
C ALA A 174 26.40 11.25 -13.41
N PRO A 175 26.21 11.34 -14.75
CA PRO A 175 25.76 10.20 -15.54
C PRO A 175 26.72 9.00 -15.45
N GLU A 176 28.03 9.23 -15.39
CA GLU A 176 29.07 8.22 -15.14
C GLU A 176 28.93 7.46 -13.81
N ASP A 177 28.42 8.12 -12.76
CA ASP A 177 28.18 7.49 -11.45
C ASP A 177 26.88 6.66 -11.44
N MET A 178 26.00 6.89 -12.42
CA MET A 178 24.76 6.13 -12.59
C MET A 178 24.97 4.89 -13.46
N TYR A 179 25.73 5.04 -14.55
CA TYR A 179 25.81 4.04 -15.60
C TYR A 179 27.17 4.06 -16.31
N ASP A 180 27.77 2.89 -16.42
CA ASP A 180 28.99 2.67 -17.19
C ASP A 180 28.63 2.30 -18.65
N LYS A 181 29.03 3.18 -19.58
CA LYS A 181 28.77 3.01 -21.02
C LYS A 181 29.55 1.85 -21.64
N GLU A 182 30.72 1.51 -21.13
CA GLU A 182 31.59 0.46 -21.68
C GLU A 182 31.12 -0.92 -21.21
N THR A 183 30.82 -1.06 -19.91
CA THR A 183 30.40 -2.34 -19.34
C THR A 183 28.90 -2.56 -19.42
N LEU A 184 28.12 -1.53 -19.77
CA LEU A 184 26.66 -1.53 -19.81
C LEU A 184 26.03 -1.87 -18.46
N LYS A 185 26.68 -1.51 -17.35
CA LYS A 185 26.23 -1.80 -15.98
C LYS A 185 25.81 -0.53 -15.25
N LEU A 186 24.88 -0.70 -14.31
CA LEU A 186 24.59 0.33 -13.32
C LEU A 186 25.71 0.40 -12.30
N ASN A 187 26.19 1.61 -12.04
CA ASN A 187 27.16 1.86 -10.99
C ASN A 187 26.48 2.11 -9.63
N ASN A 188 25.18 2.43 -9.63
CA ASN A 188 24.40 2.69 -8.42
C ASN A 188 23.05 1.92 -8.39
N PRO A 189 23.09 0.58 -8.21
CA PRO A 189 21.88 -0.24 -8.18
C PRO A 189 20.97 0.07 -6.99
N ASP A 190 21.53 0.47 -5.84
CA ASP A 190 20.77 0.75 -4.61
C ASP A 190 19.84 1.95 -4.80
N LEU A 191 20.32 3.01 -5.46
CA LEU A 191 19.50 4.18 -5.79
C LEU A 191 18.35 3.81 -6.73
N ILE A 192 18.60 2.96 -7.73
CA ILE A 192 17.57 2.51 -8.67
C ILE A 192 16.53 1.64 -7.98
N ASN A 193 16.95 0.73 -7.11
CA ASN A 193 16.03 -0.11 -6.33
C ASN A 193 15.17 0.74 -5.38
N THR A 194 15.79 1.69 -4.68
CA THR A 194 15.07 2.65 -3.83
C THR A 194 14.03 3.43 -4.64
N LEU A 195 14.38 3.90 -5.85
CA LEU A 195 13.43 4.56 -6.74
C LEU A 195 12.30 3.62 -7.18
N LYS A 196 12.60 2.39 -7.61
CA LYS A 196 11.57 1.42 -8.03
C LYS A 196 10.55 1.17 -6.93
N GLU A 197 11.01 1.01 -5.69
CA GLU A 197 10.15 0.72 -4.54
C GLU A 197 9.29 1.91 -4.10
N ASN A 198 9.77 3.13 -4.29
CA ASN A 198 9.21 4.30 -3.63
C ASN A 198 8.65 5.38 -4.57
N ILE A 199 9.08 5.45 -5.84
CA ILE A 199 8.78 6.59 -6.73
C ILE A 199 7.28 6.88 -6.91
N PHE A 200 6.43 5.86 -6.86
CA PHE A 200 4.98 5.99 -6.99
C PHE A 200 4.29 6.54 -5.72
N TYR A 201 5.04 6.77 -4.66
CA TYR A 201 4.61 7.49 -3.45
C TYR A 201 5.16 8.93 -3.42
N SER A 202 5.99 9.30 -4.41
CA SER A 202 6.62 10.61 -4.45
C SER A 202 5.60 11.75 -4.50
N SER A 203 6.05 12.94 -4.10
CA SER A 203 5.28 14.17 -4.27
C SER A 203 5.07 14.55 -5.74
N LYS A 204 5.93 14.05 -6.64
CA LYS A 204 5.86 14.31 -8.08
C LYS A 204 4.76 13.46 -8.71
N PHE A 205 3.92 14.07 -9.53
CA PHE A 205 2.98 13.33 -10.38
C PHE A 205 3.72 12.51 -11.43
N SER A 206 3.18 11.33 -11.76
CA SER A 206 3.66 10.51 -12.86
C SER A 206 3.67 11.31 -14.16
N ASP A 207 4.78 11.25 -14.89
CA ASP A 207 4.95 11.98 -16.15
C ASP A 207 3.99 11.47 -17.24
N PHE A 208 3.59 10.20 -17.19
CA PHE A 208 2.59 9.64 -18.11
C PHE A 208 1.75 8.52 -17.49
N ASN A 209 0.56 8.37 -18.05
CA ASN A 209 -0.35 7.24 -17.86
C ASN A 209 -0.80 6.78 -19.25
N SER A 210 -0.30 5.63 -19.72
CA SER A 210 -0.58 5.13 -21.06
C SER A 210 -1.45 3.88 -21.03
N VAL A 211 -2.42 3.85 -21.96
CA VAL A 211 -3.25 2.67 -22.23
C VAL A 211 -2.45 1.58 -22.97
N ALA A 212 -1.36 1.93 -23.63
CA ALA A 212 -0.50 1.00 -24.35
C ALA A 212 0.97 1.43 -24.22
N LEU A 213 1.79 0.62 -23.55
CA LEU A 213 3.20 0.89 -23.32
C LEU A 213 3.99 1.15 -24.61
N GLY A 214 3.59 0.52 -25.71
CA GLY A 214 4.23 0.71 -27.02
C GLY A 214 4.22 2.16 -27.51
N THR A 215 3.34 3.02 -26.99
CA THR A 215 3.32 4.46 -27.32
C THR A 215 4.40 5.26 -26.58
N VAL A 216 4.90 4.73 -25.45
CA VAL A 216 5.92 5.38 -24.61
C VAL A 216 7.30 4.76 -24.86
N LEU A 217 7.34 3.44 -25.04
CA LEU A 217 8.56 2.67 -25.28
C LEU A 217 8.44 1.91 -26.61
N PRO A 218 8.74 2.56 -27.75
CA PRO A 218 8.88 1.90 -29.04
C PRO A 218 9.82 0.69 -28.92
N ASN A 219 9.41 -0.47 -29.42
CA ASN A 219 10.12 -1.75 -29.30
C ASN A 219 10.17 -2.39 -27.90
N CYS A 220 9.22 -2.09 -27.01
CA CYS A 220 9.11 -2.74 -25.70
C CYS A 220 9.06 -4.29 -25.76
N GLU A 221 8.63 -4.89 -26.88
CA GLU A 221 8.68 -6.33 -27.11
C GLU A 221 10.09 -6.93 -27.03
N LYS A 222 11.12 -6.18 -27.47
CA LYS A 222 12.53 -6.59 -27.32
C LYS A 222 12.94 -6.74 -25.86
N PHE A 223 12.14 -6.20 -24.96
CA PHE A 223 12.36 -6.16 -23.52
C PHE A 223 11.43 -7.12 -22.77
N GLY A 224 10.80 -8.06 -23.50
CA GLY A 224 9.86 -9.03 -22.93
C GLY A 224 8.53 -8.40 -22.50
N LEU A 225 8.24 -7.16 -22.93
CA LEU A 225 7.02 -6.45 -22.57
C LEU A 225 6.05 -6.40 -23.74
N HIS A 226 4.78 -6.67 -23.43
CA HIS A 226 3.73 -6.58 -24.43
C HIS A 226 3.33 -5.11 -24.67
N PRO A 227 3.28 -4.62 -25.93
CA PRO A 227 3.08 -3.20 -26.24
C PRO A 227 1.69 -2.69 -25.88
N HIS A 228 0.71 -3.57 -25.80
CA HIS A 228 -0.65 -3.24 -25.39
C HIS A 228 -0.86 -3.25 -23.87
N THR A 229 0.20 -3.46 -23.07
CA THR A 229 0.11 -3.40 -21.62
C THR A 229 -0.04 -1.95 -21.17
N ARG A 230 -1.00 -1.69 -20.29
CA ARG A 230 -1.18 -0.38 -19.65
C ARG A 230 -0.05 -0.12 -18.65
N ALA A 231 0.45 1.10 -18.61
CA ALA A 231 1.54 1.49 -17.70
C ALA A 231 1.43 2.94 -17.26
N THR A 232 1.78 3.19 -16.00
CA THR A 232 1.99 4.52 -15.44
C THR A 232 3.46 4.66 -15.09
N GLY A 233 4.07 5.80 -15.33
CA GLY A 233 5.49 5.93 -15.07
C GLY A 233 6.02 7.33 -14.97
N TYR A 234 7.31 7.36 -14.67
CA TYR A 234 8.13 8.56 -14.49
C TYR A 234 9.26 8.55 -15.52
N ARG A 235 9.58 9.72 -16.04
CA ARG A 235 10.75 10.00 -16.87
C ARG A 235 11.64 10.97 -16.12
N LEU A 236 12.80 10.50 -15.72
CA LEU A 236 13.80 11.26 -14.98
C LEU A 236 15.02 11.48 -15.87
N GLY A 237 15.34 12.73 -16.16
CA GLY A 237 16.57 13.07 -16.88
C GLY A 237 17.79 12.81 -15.99
N ILE A 238 18.80 12.14 -16.54
CA ILE A 238 20.11 11.91 -15.92
C ILE A 238 21.16 12.54 -16.82
N GLY A 239 22.05 13.32 -16.23
CA GLY A 239 23.16 13.96 -16.92
C GLY A 239 22.98 15.45 -17.19
N ASP A 240 24.08 16.09 -17.58
CA ASP A 240 24.06 17.46 -18.08
C ASP A 240 23.54 17.49 -19.53
N HIS A 241 23.46 18.68 -20.12
CA HIS A 241 22.90 18.86 -21.46
C HIS A 241 23.65 18.11 -22.59
N THR A 242 24.81 17.51 -22.33
CA THR A 242 25.66 16.83 -23.31
C THR A 242 25.40 15.33 -23.41
N ASP A 243 25.04 14.67 -22.30
CA ASP A 243 24.70 13.24 -22.22
C ASP A 243 23.25 13.08 -21.72
N LYS A 244 22.28 13.09 -22.64
CA LYS A 244 20.86 13.01 -22.29
C LYS A 244 20.39 11.57 -22.11
N TYR A 245 20.58 11.03 -20.91
CA TYR A 245 19.92 9.80 -20.50
C TYR A 245 18.57 10.11 -19.85
N ASN A 246 17.60 9.24 -20.08
CA ASN A 246 16.30 9.29 -19.44
C ASN A 246 16.06 7.96 -18.73
N LEU A 247 16.02 7.99 -17.40
CA LEU A 247 15.54 6.86 -16.62
C LEU A 247 14.02 6.86 -16.62
N LEU A 248 13.45 5.83 -17.24
CA LEU A 248 12.04 5.54 -17.24
C LEU A 248 11.74 4.51 -16.15
N ILE A 249 10.92 4.85 -15.16
CA ILE A 249 10.41 3.87 -14.18
C ILE A 249 8.92 3.69 -14.41
N LEU A 250 8.52 2.46 -14.66
CA LEU A 250 7.17 2.09 -15.09
C LEU A 250 6.55 1.14 -14.07
N ARG A 251 5.28 1.37 -13.72
CA ARG A 251 4.42 0.37 -13.08
C ARG A 251 3.46 -0.15 -14.15
N LEU A 252 3.59 -1.43 -14.45
CA LEU A 252 2.70 -2.14 -15.35
C LEU A 252 1.37 -2.41 -14.62
N HIS A 253 0.29 -2.58 -15.38
CA HIS A 253 -1.00 -3.00 -14.82
C HIS A 253 -0.95 -4.39 -14.15
N THR A 254 0.06 -5.20 -14.46
CA THR A 254 0.35 -6.45 -13.73
C THR A 254 0.85 -6.22 -12.30
N GLY A 255 1.15 -4.97 -11.92
CA GLY A 255 1.77 -4.60 -10.64
C GLY A 255 3.29 -4.59 -10.68
N GLU A 256 3.89 -5.18 -11.72
CA GLU A 256 5.35 -5.22 -11.87
C GLU A 256 5.93 -3.82 -12.12
N ILE A 257 7.02 -3.51 -11.43
CA ILE A 257 7.74 -2.25 -11.58
C ILE A 257 9.06 -2.50 -12.29
N LYS A 258 9.27 -1.83 -13.43
CA LYS A 258 10.47 -1.93 -14.25
C LYS A 258 11.15 -0.58 -14.43
N ALA A 259 12.47 -0.59 -14.58
CA ALA A 259 13.28 0.58 -14.86
C ALA A 259 13.99 0.41 -16.22
N PHE A 260 14.10 1.49 -16.99
CA PHE A 260 14.75 1.51 -18.31
C PHE A 260 15.61 2.74 -18.43
N LEU A 261 16.85 2.59 -18.86
CA LEU A 261 17.70 3.72 -19.21
C LEU A 261 17.63 3.96 -20.71
N TRP A 262 17.00 5.06 -21.08
CA TRP A 262 16.83 5.49 -22.46
C TRP A 262 17.92 6.51 -22.83
N ASP A 263 18.77 6.18 -23.80
CA ASP A 263 19.68 7.14 -24.44
C ASP A 263 18.96 7.76 -25.66
N ASP A 264 19.06 9.06 -25.88
CA ASP A 264 18.45 9.78 -27.02
C ASP A 264 18.81 9.16 -28.39
N VAL A 265 19.84 8.29 -28.47
CA VAL A 265 20.23 7.56 -29.68
C VAL A 265 19.78 6.08 -29.70
N TYR A 266 19.64 5.40 -28.55
CA TYR A 266 19.27 3.97 -28.45
C TYR A 266 18.56 3.64 -27.12
N ALA A 267 17.37 3.02 -27.17
CA ALA A 267 16.73 2.44 -26.00
C ALA A 267 17.52 1.21 -25.49
N LYS A 268 18.03 1.24 -24.25
CA LYS A 268 18.76 0.12 -23.63
C LYS A 268 18.03 -0.38 -22.37
N ILE A 269 18.04 -1.69 -22.16
CA ILE A 269 17.39 -2.35 -21.03
C ILE A 269 18.30 -2.27 -19.82
N VAL A 270 17.73 -1.90 -18.68
CA VAL A 270 18.38 -2.08 -17.38
C VAL A 270 17.37 -2.70 -16.43
N ASP A 271 17.06 -3.98 -16.65
CA ASP A 271 16.19 -4.73 -15.75
C ASP A 271 17.06 -5.29 -14.62
N VAL A 272 16.78 -4.85 -13.39
CA VAL A 272 17.41 -5.39 -12.18
C VAL A 272 16.58 -6.59 -11.76
N MET A 273 17.13 -7.80 -11.96
CA MET A 273 16.60 -9.05 -11.38
C MET A 273 16.65 -9.01 -9.86
#